data_AF-A0A3S4KGJ3-F1
#
_entry.id   AF-A0A3S4KGJ3-F1
#
_cell.length_a   1.000
_cell.length_b   1.000
_cell.length_c   1.000
_cell.angle_alpha   90.00
_cell.angle_beta   90.00
_cell.angle_gamma   90.00
#
_symmetry.space_group_name_H-M   'P 1'
#
loop_
_entity.id
_entity.type
_entity.pdbx_description
1 polymer ?
#
loop_
_entity_poly.entity_id
_entity_poly.type
_entity_poly.pdbx_seq_one_letter_code
_entity_poly.pdbx_strand_id
1 'polypeptide(L)'
;MLKGETDELAALVAQQRVVREATIDVNALAAKQPVTEQEIASYYEQNKNNFMTPEQFRVSYIKLDAATMQQPVSDADIQSYYDQHQDQFTQPQRTRYSIIQTKTEDEAKAVLDELNKGGDFAALAKEKSADIISARNGGDMGWLEDATIPDELKMLA
;
A
#
# COMPACT_ATOMS: atom_id res chain seq x y z
N MET A 1 -51.69 -8.01 -21.78
CA MET A 1 -52.77 -7.45 -20.95
C MET A 1 -53.81 -8.53 -20.81
N LEU A 2 -54.00 -9.04 -19.59
CA LEU A 2 -55.08 -9.98 -19.29
C LEU A 2 -56.42 -9.24 -19.37
N LYS A 3 -57.51 -9.97 -19.67
CA LYS A 3 -58.82 -9.38 -19.99
C LYS A 3 -59.37 -8.45 -18.89
N GLY A 4 -59.05 -8.66 -17.61
CA GLY A 4 -59.46 -7.79 -16.50
C GLY A 4 -58.56 -6.57 -16.25
N GLU A 5 -57.28 -6.64 -16.62
CA GLU A 5 -56.34 -5.52 -16.44
C GLU A 5 -56.70 -4.34 -17.35
N THR A 6 -57.34 -4.62 -18.49
CA THR A 6 -57.73 -3.59 -19.45
C THR A 6 -58.89 -2.75 -18.91
N ASP A 7 -59.83 -3.40 -18.21
CA ASP A 7 -60.99 -2.74 -17.60
C ASP A 7 -60.61 -1.94 -16.35
N GLU A 8 -59.70 -2.46 -15.51
CA GLU A 8 -59.16 -1.72 -14.35
C GLU A 8 -58.35 -0.50 -14.79
N LEU A 9 -57.52 -0.64 -15.82
CA LEU A 9 -56.79 0.50 -16.37
C LEU A 9 -57.76 1.53 -16.95
N ALA A 10 -58.80 1.10 -17.67
CA ALA A 10 -59.83 2.00 -18.18
C ALA A 10 -60.59 2.72 -17.05
N ALA A 11 -60.91 2.02 -15.96
CA ALA A 11 -61.56 2.61 -14.79
C ALA A 11 -60.65 3.59 -14.05
N LEU A 12 -59.36 3.29 -13.92
CA LEU A 12 -58.37 4.18 -13.30
C LEU A 12 -58.11 5.43 -14.14
N VAL A 13 -58.02 5.28 -15.47
CA VAL A 13 -57.84 6.39 -16.41
C VAL A 13 -59.09 7.27 -16.47
N ALA A 14 -60.28 6.67 -16.39
CA ALA A 14 -61.55 7.41 -16.33
C ALA A 14 -61.88 7.95 -14.94
N GLN A 15 -61.07 7.66 -13.92
CA GLN A 15 -61.32 8.09 -12.56
C GLN A 15 -61.16 9.61 -12.43
N GLN A 16 -62.27 10.30 -12.22
CA GLN A 16 -62.24 11.71 -11.88
C GLN A 16 -61.99 11.88 -10.37
N ARG A 17 -60.94 12.61 -10.03
CA ARG A 17 -60.63 13.00 -8.65
C ARG A 17 -60.80 14.49 -8.51
N VAL A 18 -61.56 14.92 -7.50
CA VAL A 18 -61.62 16.32 -7.11
C VAL A 18 -60.43 16.57 -6.18
N VAL A 19 -59.38 17.19 -6.71
CA VAL A 19 -58.25 17.63 -5.90
C VAL A 19 -58.58 19.01 -5.33
N ARG A 20 -58.49 19.16 -4.01
CA ARG A 20 -58.53 20.45 -3.35
C ARG A 20 -57.11 20.81 -2.95
N GLU A 21 -56.61 21.87 -3.52
CA GLU A 21 -55.30 22.41 -3.18
C GLU A 21 -55.47 23.57 -2.21
N ALA A 22 -54.67 23.58 -1.16
CA ALA A 22 -54.54 24.73 -0.27
C ALA A 22 -53.09 25.19 -0.32
N THR A 23 -52.87 26.37 -0.87
CA THR A 23 -51.54 27.00 -0.90
C THR A 23 -51.31 27.68 0.43
N ILE A 24 -50.41 27.12 1.24
CA ILE A 24 -49.97 27.75 2.49
C ILE A 24 -48.85 28.72 2.14
N ASP A 25 -49.13 30.02 2.25
CA ASP A 25 -48.09 31.05 2.16
C ASP A 25 -47.28 31.08 3.45
N VAL A 26 -46.17 30.35 3.43
CA VAL A 26 -45.21 30.26 4.53
C VAL A 26 -44.58 31.61 4.88
N ASN A 27 -44.44 32.52 3.89
CA ASN A 27 -43.88 33.85 4.13
C ASN A 27 -44.88 34.74 4.87
N ALA A 28 -46.17 34.65 4.52
CA ALA A 28 -47.25 35.38 5.21
C ALA A 28 -47.45 34.90 6.66
N LEU A 29 -47.10 33.65 6.96
CA LEU A 29 -47.09 33.11 8.33
C LEU A 29 -45.82 33.53 9.08
N ALA A 30 -44.65 33.46 8.45
CA ALA A 30 -43.38 33.91 9.04
C ALA A 30 -43.40 35.40 9.40
N ALA A 31 -44.02 36.24 8.56
CA ALA A 31 -44.15 37.68 8.81
C ALA A 31 -45.01 38.02 10.05
N LYS A 32 -45.85 37.10 10.52
CA LYS A 32 -46.67 37.27 11.74
C LYS A 32 -45.95 36.85 13.01
N GLN A 33 -44.79 36.20 12.90
CA GLN A 33 -43.99 35.81 14.04
C GLN A 33 -42.99 36.92 14.37
N PRO A 34 -43.12 37.59 15.53
CA PRO A 34 -42.11 38.55 15.96
C PRO A 34 -40.84 37.78 16.34
N VAL A 35 -39.74 38.04 15.63
CA VAL A 35 -38.41 37.54 16.02
C VAL A 35 -37.79 38.57 16.96
N THR A 36 -37.53 38.18 18.20
CA THR A 36 -36.92 39.06 19.20
C THR A 36 -35.41 39.14 19.03
N GLU A 37 -34.81 40.26 19.47
CA GLU A 37 -33.35 40.41 19.48
C GLU A 37 -32.65 39.30 20.28
N GLN A 38 -33.30 38.79 21.33
CA GLN A 38 -32.78 37.71 22.16
C GLN A 38 -32.75 36.36 21.42
N GLU A 39 -33.75 36.07 20.59
CA GLU A 39 -33.75 34.88 19.73
C GLU A 39 -32.68 34.97 18.65
N ILE A 40 -32.48 36.16 18.06
CA ILE A 40 -31.41 36.41 17.08
C ILE A 40 -30.04 36.20 17.72
N ALA A 41 -29.81 36.77 18.90
CA ALA A 41 -28.57 36.60 19.64
C ALA A 41 -28.32 35.14 20.00
N SER A 42 -29.34 34.43 20.49
CA SER A 42 -29.24 33.01 20.85
C SER A 42 -28.94 32.13 19.64
N TYR A 43 -29.56 32.42 18.48
CA TYR A 43 -29.31 31.72 17.24
C TYR A 43 -27.90 31.97 16.72
N TYR A 44 -27.44 33.23 16.75
CA TYR A 44 -26.08 33.59 16.38
C TYR A 44 -25.05 32.85 17.23
N GLU A 45 -25.21 32.87 18.56
CA GLU A 45 -24.33 32.19 19.51
C GLU A 45 -24.26 30.67 19.26
N GLN A 46 -25.41 30.03 19.06
CA GLN A 46 -25.49 28.59 18.79
C GLN A 46 -24.91 28.19 17.42
N ASN A 47 -24.90 29.12 16.46
CA ASN A 47 -24.49 28.87 15.08
C ASN A 47 -23.24 29.66 14.67
N LYS A 48 -22.44 30.15 15.64
CA LYS A 48 -21.24 30.97 15.39
C LYS A 48 -20.34 30.41 14.31
N ASN A 49 -20.15 29.10 14.28
CA ASN A 49 -19.30 28.42 13.29
C ASN A 49 -19.78 28.59 11.84
N ASN A 50 -21.09 28.81 11.63
CA ASN A 50 -21.68 29.05 10.31
C ASN A 50 -21.48 30.51 9.84
N PHE A 51 -21.14 31.41 10.75
CA PHE A 51 -20.89 32.82 10.49
C PHE A 51 -19.40 33.19 10.53
N MET A 52 -18.53 32.21 10.73
CA MET A 52 -17.08 32.37 10.64
C MET A 52 -16.59 31.93 9.27
N THR A 53 -15.63 32.66 8.72
CA THR A 53 -14.89 32.19 7.54
C THR A 53 -13.94 31.08 8.00
N PRO A 54 -13.99 29.87 7.40
CA PRO A 54 -13.06 28.82 7.73
C PRO A 54 -11.62 29.27 7.44
N GLU A 55 -10.67 28.72 8.20
CA GLU A 55 -9.25 29.00 7.99
C GLU A 55 -8.83 28.60 6.57
N GLN A 56 -8.25 29.55 5.83
CA GLN A 56 -7.77 29.32 4.47
C GLN A 56 -6.25 29.28 4.47
N PHE A 57 -5.69 28.17 4.01
CA PHE A 57 -4.25 28.03 3.82
C PHE A 57 -3.88 28.31 2.36
N ARG A 58 -2.84 29.11 2.14
CA ARG A 58 -2.19 29.22 0.82
C ARG A 58 -1.09 28.18 0.74
N VAL A 59 -1.31 27.17 -0.10
CA VAL A 59 -0.30 26.15 -0.42
C VAL A 59 0.28 26.49 -1.79
N SER A 60 1.56 26.85 -1.82
CA SER A 60 2.34 26.92 -3.05
C SER A 60 3.01 25.57 -3.29
N TYR A 61 2.69 24.91 -4.39
CA TYR A 61 3.35 23.67 -4.81
C TYR A 61 3.89 23.83 -6.22
N ILE A 62 5.02 23.18 -6.50
CA ILE A 62 5.53 22.99 -7.86
C ILE A 62 5.01 21.64 -8.31
N LYS A 63 4.16 21.62 -9.34
CA LYS A 63 3.70 20.37 -9.96
C LYS A 63 4.83 19.82 -10.82
N LEU A 64 5.52 18.79 -10.33
CA LEU A 64 6.42 17.99 -11.15
C LEU A 64 5.59 16.96 -11.93
N ASP A 65 5.45 17.17 -13.23
CA ASP A 65 4.85 16.23 -14.15
C ASP A 65 5.94 15.62 -15.04
N ALA A 66 6.27 14.36 -14.82
CA ALA A 66 7.31 13.65 -15.57
C ALA A 66 7.03 13.61 -17.07
N ALA A 67 5.75 13.63 -17.49
CA ALA A 67 5.39 13.68 -18.90
C ALA A 67 5.76 15.03 -19.54
N THR A 68 5.74 16.12 -18.76
CA THR A 68 6.14 17.46 -19.23
C THR A 68 7.66 17.68 -19.18
N MET A 69 8.40 16.77 -18.58
CA MET A 69 9.86 16.83 -18.42
C MET A 69 10.60 15.85 -19.35
N GLN A 70 9.90 15.23 -20.30
CA GLN A 70 10.54 14.39 -21.31
C GLN A 70 11.45 15.25 -22.20
N GLN A 71 12.76 15.08 -22.04
CA GLN A 71 13.76 15.61 -22.96
C GLN A 71 14.08 14.52 -24.00
N PRO A 72 14.27 14.89 -25.28
CA PRO A 72 14.80 13.96 -26.25
C PRO A 72 16.22 13.56 -25.80
N VAL A 73 16.41 12.29 -25.45
CA VAL A 73 17.72 11.72 -25.12
C VAL A 73 18.30 11.16 -26.40
N SER A 74 19.55 11.51 -26.71
CA SER A 74 20.23 10.96 -27.89
C SER A 74 20.81 9.57 -27.59
N ASP A 75 21.04 8.77 -28.64
CA ASP A 75 21.72 7.48 -28.49
C ASP A 75 23.13 7.64 -27.87
N ALA A 76 23.79 8.78 -28.11
CA ALA A 76 25.08 9.10 -27.51
C ALA A 76 24.98 9.32 -25.98
N ASP A 77 23.90 9.96 -25.51
CA ASP A 77 23.65 10.14 -24.07
C ASP A 77 23.34 8.80 -23.40
N ILE A 78 22.59 7.92 -24.08
CA ILE A 78 22.30 6.55 -23.63
C ILE A 78 23.60 5.76 -23.51
N GLN A 79 24.44 5.77 -24.55
CA GLN A 79 25.71 5.07 -24.56
C GLN A 79 26.64 5.60 -23.46
N SER A 80 26.75 6.92 -23.31
CA SER A 80 27.58 7.53 -22.27
C SER A 80 27.10 7.16 -20.87
N TYR A 81 25.78 7.15 -20.65
CA TYR A 81 25.21 6.72 -19.38
C TYR A 81 25.50 5.25 -19.11
N TYR A 82 25.31 4.39 -20.10
CA TYR A 82 25.62 2.96 -19.99
C TYR A 82 27.10 2.74 -19.65
N ASP A 83 28.02 3.39 -20.37
CA ASP A 83 29.47 3.25 -20.18
C ASP A 83 29.92 3.74 -18.79
N GLN A 84 29.25 4.75 -18.23
CA GLN A 84 29.53 5.28 -16.89
C GLN A 84 28.95 4.43 -15.75
N HIS A 85 27.93 3.60 -16.04
CA HIS A 85 27.18 2.84 -15.03
C HIS A 85 27.14 1.34 -15.37
N GLN A 86 28.17 0.83 -16.05
CA GLN A 86 28.22 -0.57 -16.48
C GLN A 86 28.05 -1.54 -15.30
N ASP A 87 28.55 -1.18 -14.13
CA ASP A 87 28.40 -1.93 -12.88
C ASP A 87 26.92 -2.19 -12.53
N GLN A 88 26.03 -1.23 -12.79
CA GLN A 88 24.59 -1.36 -12.55
C GLN A 88 23.86 -2.25 -13.57
N PHE A 89 24.51 -2.53 -14.70
CA PHE A 89 23.97 -3.37 -15.78
C PHE A 89 24.62 -4.76 -15.84
N THR A 90 25.45 -5.10 -14.85
CA THR A 90 26.00 -6.44 -14.67
C THR A 90 25.24 -7.20 -13.59
N GLN A 91 25.23 -8.53 -13.67
CA GLN A 91 24.86 -9.35 -12.51
C GLN A 91 26.13 -9.70 -11.74
N PRO A 92 26.24 -9.31 -10.46
CA PRO A 92 27.37 -9.73 -9.65
C PRO A 92 27.39 -11.26 -9.53
N GLN A 93 28.59 -11.83 -9.43
CA GLN A 93 28.75 -13.25 -9.17
C GLN A 93 28.04 -13.61 -7.87
N ARG A 94 27.17 -14.63 -7.94
CA ARG A 94 26.52 -15.20 -6.77
C ARG A 94 27.03 -16.61 -6.56
N THR A 95 27.31 -16.95 -5.31
CA THR A 95 27.69 -18.30 -4.91
C THR A 95 26.65 -18.82 -3.92
N ARG A 96 26.24 -20.09 -4.09
CA ARG A 96 25.33 -20.73 -3.15
C ARG A 96 26.11 -21.40 -2.04
N TYR A 97 25.81 -21.05 -0.78
CA TYR A 97 26.52 -21.56 0.38
C TYR A 97 25.64 -22.47 1.24
N SER A 98 26.29 -23.43 1.89
CA SER A 98 25.67 -24.18 2.98
C SER A 98 26.65 -24.25 4.16
N ILE A 99 26.14 -24.09 5.38
CA ILE A 99 26.94 -23.98 6.60
C ILE A 99 26.44 -24.92 7.70
N ILE A 100 27.39 -25.41 8.50
CA ILE A 100 27.12 -26.03 9.80
C ILE A 100 27.90 -25.23 10.84
N GLN A 101 27.22 -24.32 11.52
CA GLN A 101 27.81 -23.57 12.63
C GLN A 101 27.77 -24.42 13.90
N THR A 102 28.87 -24.57 14.63
CA THR A 102 28.92 -25.23 15.95
C THR A 102 29.34 -24.25 17.03
N LYS A 103 29.20 -24.62 18.31
CA LYS A 103 29.59 -23.73 19.43
C LYS A 103 31.08 -23.80 19.74
N THR A 104 31.70 -24.94 19.41
CA THR A 104 33.11 -25.21 19.68
C THR A 104 33.80 -25.81 18.46
N GLU A 105 35.13 -25.67 18.41
CA GLU A 105 35.96 -26.26 17.37
C GLU A 105 35.95 -27.79 17.41
N ASP A 106 35.88 -28.39 18.60
CA ASP A 106 35.83 -29.85 18.76
C ASP A 106 34.52 -30.43 18.19
N GLU A 107 33.40 -29.74 18.37
CA GLU A 107 32.13 -30.08 17.72
C GLU A 107 32.25 -29.97 16.19
N ALA A 108 32.90 -28.92 15.67
CA ALA A 108 33.11 -28.76 14.23
C ALA A 108 33.96 -29.90 13.65
N LYS A 109 35.03 -30.29 14.35
CA LYS A 109 35.89 -31.42 13.96
C LYS A 109 35.12 -32.74 13.96
N ALA A 110 34.29 -32.98 14.97
CA ALA A 110 33.45 -34.18 15.01
C ALA A 110 32.47 -34.25 13.83
N VAL A 111 31.83 -33.12 13.47
CA VAL A 111 30.96 -33.02 12.29
C VAL A 111 31.76 -33.27 11.00
N LEU A 112 32.95 -32.68 10.87
CA LEU A 112 33.83 -32.87 9.73
C LEU A 112 34.25 -34.34 9.56
N ASP A 113 34.55 -35.04 10.66
CA ASP A 113 34.88 -36.46 10.64
C ASP A 113 33.71 -37.33 10.18
N GLU A 114 32.48 -36.98 10.57
CA GLU A 114 31.27 -37.66 10.10
C GLU A 114 31.01 -37.40 8.61
N LEU A 115 31.23 -36.18 8.14
CA LEU A 115 31.16 -35.83 6.72
C LEU A 115 32.21 -36.59 5.89
N ASN A 116 33.45 -36.68 6.38
CA ASN A 116 34.53 -37.41 5.71
C ASN A 116 34.27 -38.93 5.63
N LYS A 117 33.42 -39.47 6.52
CA LYS A 117 32.95 -40.86 6.47
C LYS A 117 31.75 -41.07 5.52
N GLY A 118 31.31 -40.02 4.82
CA GLY A 118 30.17 -40.07 3.89
C GLY A 118 28.83 -39.71 4.52
N GLY A 119 28.81 -39.01 5.66
CA GLY A 119 27.60 -38.46 6.26
C GLY A 119 26.91 -37.44 5.35
N ASP A 120 25.57 -37.35 5.45
CA ASP A 120 24.78 -36.36 4.70
C ASP A 120 24.89 -34.98 5.35
N PHE A 121 25.33 -33.99 4.58
CA PHE A 121 25.54 -32.62 5.08
C PHE A 121 24.24 -31.99 5.59
N ALA A 122 23.13 -32.17 4.86
CA ALA A 122 21.86 -31.55 5.23
C ALA A 122 21.28 -32.15 6.52
N ALA A 123 21.45 -33.46 6.73
CA ALA A 123 21.07 -34.14 7.96
C ALA A 123 21.91 -33.64 9.15
N LEU A 124 23.24 -33.58 8.99
CA LEU A 124 24.14 -33.09 10.04
C LEU A 124 23.91 -31.61 10.36
N ALA A 125 23.61 -30.79 9.36
CA ALA A 125 23.24 -29.40 9.58
C ALA A 125 21.96 -29.25 10.40
N LYS A 126 20.93 -30.05 10.11
CA LYS A 126 19.66 -30.06 10.88
C LYS A 126 19.86 -30.48 12.33
N GLU A 127 20.75 -31.42 12.58
CA GLU A 127 20.96 -32.03 13.89
C GLU A 127 21.93 -31.22 14.76
N LYS A 128 23.04 -30.78 14.19
CA LYS A 128 24.21 -30.30 14.93
C LYS A 128 24.49 -28.81 14.76
N SER A 129 23.83 -28.14 13.82
CA SER A 129 24.08 -26.71 13.64
C SER A 129 23.40 -25.85 14.71
N ALA A 130 24.18 -24.93 15.27
CA ALA A 130 23.74 -23.84 16.14
C ALA A 130 23.00 -22.72 15.38
N ASP A 131 23.16 -22.62 14.05
CA ASP A 131 22.39 -21.69 13.23
C ASP A 131 21.01 -22.27 12.91
N ILE A 132 20.03 -21.95 13.76
CA ILE A 132 18.66 -22.45 13.67
C ILE A 132 18.00 -22.07 12.33
N ILE A 133 18.42 -20.98 11.69
CA ILE A 133 17.79 -20.48 10.46
C ILE A 133 18.18 -21.37 9.29
N SER A 134 19.48 -21.54 9.04
CA SER A 134 19.96 -22.40 7.95
C SER A 134 19.79 -23.89 8.26
N ALA A 135 19.93 -24.31 9.53
CA ALA A 135 19.80 -25.70 9.96
C ALA A 135 18.48 -26.34 9.49
N ARG A 136 17.35 -25.63 9.60
CA ARG A 136 16.03 -26.13 9.17
C ARG A 136 15.99 -26.56 7.70
N ASN A 137 16.79 -25.90 6.87
CA ASN A 137 16.92 -26.17 5.44
C ASN A 137 18.22 -26.92 5.10
N GLY A 138 18.80 -27.65 6.04
CA GLY A 138 20.01 -28.44 5.80
C GLY A 138 21.27 -27.59 5.66
N GLY A 139 21.32 -26.44 6.32
CA GLY A 139 22.44 -25.51 6.28
C GLY A 139 22.42 -24.55 5.09
N ASP A 140 21.41 -24.61 4.21
CA ASP A 140 21.33 -23.76 3.01
C ASP A 140 21.12 -22.29 3.37
N MET A 141 22.06 -21.44 2.94
CA MET A 141 21.98 -19.97 3.05
C MET A 141 21.51 -19.31 1.75
N GLY A 142 21.28 -20.08 0.70
CA GLY A 142 20.88 -19.56 -0.60
C GLY A 142 22.03 -18.89 -1.37
N TRP A 143 21.66 -18.10 -2.37
CA TRP A 143 22.59 -17.38 -3.24
C TRP A 143 23.01 -16.07 -2.58
N LEU A 144 24.30 -15.95 -2.29
CA LEU A 144 24.89 -14.74 -1.71
C LEU A 144 25.77 -14.04 -2.74
N GLU A 145 25.70 -12.71 -2.75
CA GLU A 145 26.63 -11.84 -3.47
C GLU A 145 27.86 -11.60 -2.60
N ASP A 146 29.03 -11.38 -3.20
CA ASP A 146 30.29 -11.18 -2.47
C ASP A 146 30.19 -10.08 -1.39
N ALA A 147 29.46 -9.00 -1.67
CA ALA A 147 29.22 -7.92 -0.72
C ALA A 147 28.40 -8.32 0.52
N THR A 148 27.62 -9.40 0.44
CA THR A 148 26.71 -9.87 1.49
C THR A 148 27.28 -11.04 2.31
N ILE A 149 28.41 -11.61 1.88
CA ILE A 149 29.08 -12.70 2.59
C ILE A 149 29.81 -12.13 3.82
N PRO A 150 29.61 -12.69 5.03
CA PRO A 150 30.43 -12.36 6.19
C PRO A 150 31.92 -12.56 5.91
N ASP A 151 32.79 -11.65 6.39
CA ASP A 151 34.23 -11.69 6.06
C ASP A 151 34.91 -13.01 6.47
N GLU A 152 34.43 -13.64 7.55
CA GLU A 152 34.90 -14.97 8.00
C GLU A 152 34.73 -16.07 6.94
N LEU A 153 33.71 -15.96 6.08
CA LEU A 153 33.43 -16.91 5.01
C LEU A 153 34.12 -16.55 3.69
N LYS A 154 34.49 -15.28 3.49
CA LYS A 154 35.23 -14.84 2.29
C LYS A 154 36.64 -15.43 2.23
N MET A 155 37.28 -15.65 3.38
CA MET A 155 38.65 -16.20 3.45
C MET A 155 38.75 -17.70 3.17
N LEU A 156 37.62 -18.41 3.08
CA LEU A 156 37.54 -19.86 2.86
C LEU A 156 37.24 -20.23 1.39
N ALA A 157 37.01 -19.23 0.53
CA ALA A 157 36.67 -19.38 -0.89
C ALA A 157 37.91 -19.36 -1.79
#